data_AF-A0A0L8L5B7-F1
#
_entry.id   AF-A0A0L8L5B7-F1
#
_cell.length_a   1.000
_cell.length_b   1.000
_cell.length_c   1.000
_cell.angle_alpha   90.00
_cell.angle_beta   90.00
_cell.angle_gamma   90.00
#
_symmetry.space_group_name_H-M   'P 1'
#
loop_
_entity.id
_entity.type
_entity.pdbx_description
1 polymer ?
#
loop_
_entity_poly.entity_id
_entity_poly.type
_entity_poly.pdbx_seq_one_letter_code
_entity_poly.pdbx_strand_id
1 'polypeptide(L)'
;MTHAMLKGSNVPLEATTVRAVLRWAPGQGAPVVDASALLLGPGGRVRSDEDFVFYNQPRHPSGKVWLLGKKRVAEGPTDTIQTELAGVEPDVSRILLVASADDVTFDRVQGLSILLYDATIADGEPLATFDIKPETGEETALICGELYRRGEGWKFRALGEGYSNGLQGLATDFGIAVDDSEQSEAAQEPSATSVPEVSQPLPPEQPTVVPAQPAYGYPQQPAPTVQPAYGYPEPRTQVAAPATANAPSGYGYPQPVTAGPTQEFRLPPQGPQFIGR
;
A
#
# COMPACT_ATOMS: atom_id res chain seq x y z
N MET A 1 -9.13 -27.51 9.27
CA MET A 1 -9.21 -27.71 7.80
C MET A 1 -9.47 -26.36 7.16
N THR A 2 -8.73 -26.05 6.10
CA THR A 2 -8.86 -24.79 5.35
C THR A 2 -10.10 -24.82 4.47
N HIS A 3 -10.93 -23.78 4.52
CA HIS A 3 -12.12 -23.67 3.66
C HIS A 3 -11.76 -22.89 2.39
N ALA A 4 -11.71 -23.58 1.24
CA ALA A 4 -11.71 -22.90 -0.05
C ALA A 4 -13.12 -22.35 -0.34
N MET A 5 -13.23 -21.03 -0.47
CA MET A 5 -14.51 -20.32 -0.55
C MET A 5 -14.88 -19.96 -1.98
N LEU A 6 -16.19 -19.82 -2.21
CA LEU A 6 -16.77 -19.26 -3.43
C LEU A 6 -17.40 -17.91 -3.08
N LYS A 7 -17.54 -17.02 -4.05
CA LYS A 7 -18.26 -15.74 -3.88
C LYS A 7 -19.63 -15.99 -3.23
N GLY A 8 -19.92 -15.28 -2.15
CA GLY A 8 -21.12 -15.40 -1.33
C GLY A 8 -21.10 -16.49 -0.24
N SER A 9 -20.13 -17.40 -0.25
CA SER A 9 -20.03 -18.43 0.79
C SER A 9 -19.55 -17.83 2.12
N ASN A 10 -19.81 -18.53 3.22
CA ASN A 10 -19.43 -18.08 4.56
C ASN A 10 -19.04 -19.24 5.46
N VAL A 11 -18.18 -18.96 6.44
CA VAL A 11 -17.66 -19.91 7.43
C VAL A 11 -17.76 -19.31 8.84
N PRO A 12 -18.16 -20.07 9.87
CA PRO A 12 -18.07 -19.62 11.26
C PRO A 12 -16.61 -19.44 11.70
N LEU A 13 -16.37 -18.48 12.59
CA LEU A 13 -15.06 -18.20 13.15
C LEU A 13 -15.08 -18.51 14.64
N GLU A 14 -14.30 -19.51 15.04
CA GLU A 14 -14.06 -19.85 16.45
C GLU A 14 -12.86 -19.07 17.04
N ALA A 15 -12.06 -18.44 16.17
CA ALA A 15 -10.90 -17.64 16.53
C ALA A 15 -11.31 -16.32 17.22
N THR A 16 -10.63 -15.97 18.32
CA THR A 16 -10.83 -14.70 19.03
C THR A 16 -10.12 -13.53 18.36
N THR A 17 -9.06 -13.82 17.60
CA THR A 17 -8.31 -12.86 16.80
C THR A 17 -8.03 -13.47 15.43
N VAL A 18 -8.36 -12.75 14.37
CA VAL A 18 -8.10 -13.17 12.99
C VAL A 18 -7.10 -12.26 12.30
N ARG A 19 -6.37 -12.82 11.34
CA ARG A 19 -5.46 -12.11 10.45
C ARG A 19 -5.89 -12.35 9.02
N ALA A 20 -6.40 -11.30 8.37
CA ALA A 20 -6.75 -11.31 6.96
C ALA A 20 -5.55 -10.83 6.14
N VAL A 21 -5.04 -11.69 5.27
CA VAL A 21 -3.89 -11.43 4.40
C VAL A 21 -4.41 -11.32 2.97
N LEU A 22 -4.32 -10.13 2.39
CA LEU A 22 -4.44 -9.96 0.95
C LEU A 22 -3.13 -10.38 0.30
N ARG A 23 -3.20 -11.15 -0.78
CA ARG A 23 -2.04 -11.63 -1.54
C ARG A 23 -2.32 -11.53 -3.03
N TRP A 24 -1.34 -11.10 -3.80
CA TRP A 24 -1.41 -11.06 -5.25
C TRP A 24 -0.11 -11.55 -5.88
N ALA A 25 -0.15 -11.90 -7.16
CA ALA A 25 0.98 -12.45 -7.88
C ALA A 25 2.12 -11.41 -8.04
N PRO A 26 3.38 -11.82 -7.91
CA PRO A 26 4.51 -10.94 -8.18
C PRO A 26 4.66 -10.68 -9.68
N GLY A 27 5.23 -9.52 -10.03
CA GLY A 27 5.54 -9.18 -11.42
C GLY A 27 6.30 -7.85 -11.54
N GLN A 28 7.07 -7.68 -12.61
CA GLN A 28 7.65 -6.38 -12.93
C GLN A 28 6.53 -5.40 -13.27
N GLY A 29 6.48 -4.26 -12.58
CA GLY A 29 5.38 -3.31 -12.71
C GLY A 29 4.03 -3.85 -12.21
N ALA A 30 4.02 -4.91 -11.39
CA ALA A 30 2.81 -5.36 -10.74
C ALA A 30 2.24 -4.24 -9.86
N PRO A 31 0.93 -3.98 -9.92
CA PRO A 31 0.34 -2.92 -9.12
C PRO A 31 0.54 -3.18 -7.62
N VAL A 32 0.62 -2.09 -6.87
CA VAL A 32 0.60 -2.15 -5.40
C VAL A 32 -0.87 -2.17 -4.97
N VAL A 33 -1.22 -3.14 -4.15
CA VAL A 33 -2.56 -3.26 -3.58
C VAL A 33 -2.48 -2.90 -2.10
N ASP A 34 -3.40 -2.04 -1.67
CA ASP A 34 -3.55 -1.55 -0.31
C ASP A 34 -4.71 -2.25 0.38
N ALA A 35 -4.46 -2.77 1.59
CA ALA A 35 -5.51 -3.32 2.45
C ALA A 35 -6.12 -2.22 3.32
N SER A 36 -7.45 -2.16 3.38
CA SER A 36 -8.21 -1.28 4.27
C SER A 36 -9.36 -2.04 4.93
N ALA A 37 -9.88 -1.51 6.04
CA ALA A 37 -11.03 -2.07 6.72
C ALA A 37 -12.05 -0.99 7.11
N LEU A 38 -13.34 -1.25 6.91
CA LEU A 38 -14.43 -0.38 7.35
C LEU A 38 -15.26 -1.09 8.42
N LEU A 39 -15.38 -0.48 9.59
CA LEU A 39 -16.21 -0.98 10.69
C LEU A 39 -17.61 -0.40 10.57
N LEU A 40 -18.61 -1.27 10.42
CA LEU A 40 -19.98 -0.86 10.14
C LEU A 40 -20.90 -1.16 11.33
N GLY A 41 -21.69 -0.14 11.70
CA GLY A 41 -22.76 -0.24 12.66
C GLY A 41 -23.96 -1.08 12.17
N PRO A 42 -25.05 -1.17 12.95
CA PRO A 42 -26.22 -1.97 12.60
C PRO A 42 -26.94 -1.50 11.32
N GLY A 43 -26.80 -0.20 10.98
CA GLY A 43 -27.33 0.39 9.75
C GLY A 43 -26.53 0.06 8.49
N GLY A 44 -25.44 -0.72 8.59
CA GLY A 44 -24.56 -0.99 7.46
C GLY A 44 -23.75 0.22 7.00
N ARG A 45 -23.54 1.20 7.89
CA ARG A 45 -22.73 2.40 7.67
C ARG A 45 -21.74 2.56 8.81
N VAL A 46 -20.68 3.31 8.56
CA VAL A 46 -19.72 3.75 9.58
C VAL A 46 -20.41 4.66 10.60
N ARG A 47 -19.90 4.71 11.84
CA ARG A 47 -20.42 5.58 12.91
C ARG A 47 -19.77 6.96 12.86
N SER A 48 -18.51 7.00 12.44
CA SER A 48 -17.69 8.19 12.20
C SER A 48 -16.60 7.84 11.19
N ASP A 49 -15.86 8.85 10.71
CA ASP A 49 -14.72 8.62 9.81
C ASP A 49 -13.61 7.78 10.47
N GLU A 50 -13.58 7.71 11.80
CA GLU A 50 -12.62 6.91 12.57
C GLU A 50 -12.84 5.39 12.40
N ASP A 51 -14.02 4.96 11.97
CA ASP A 51 -14.33 3.56 11.66
C ASP A 51 -13.66 3.07 10.36
N PHE A 52 -12.90 3.93 9.68
CA PHE A 52 -12.10 3.57 8.51
C PHE A 52 -10.63 3.38 8.88
N VAL A 53 -10.13 2.16 8.69
CA VAL A 53 -8.72 1.79 8.89
C VAL A 53 -8.04 1.62 7.54
N PHE A 54 -7.03 2.45 7.28
CA PHE A 54 -6.29 2.49 6.02
C PHE A 54 -4.86 2.96 6.28
N TYR A 55 -4.02 3.12 5.25
CA TYR A 55 -2.59 3.39 5.44
C TYR A 55 -2.29 4.66 6.27
N ASN A 56 -3.10 5.72 6.17
CA ASN A 56 -2.91 6.96 6.93
C ASN A 56 -3.49 6.87 8.37
N GLN A 57 -4.41 5.95 8.59
CA GLN A 57 -4.98 5.62 9.90
C GLN A 57 -4.89 4.11 10.12
N PRO A 58 -3.68 3.56 10.38
CA PRO A 58 -3.45 2.11 10.33
C PRO A 58 -4.05 1.37 11.53
N ARG A 59 -4.70 2.07 12.47
CA ARG A 59 -5.29 1.47 13.67
C ARG A 59 -6.59 2.19 14.02
N HIS A 60 -7.66 1.42 14.22
CA HIS A 60 -8.92 1.91 14.75
C HIS A 60 -8.74 2.42 16.19
N PRO A 61 -9.44 3.48 16.66
CA PRO A 61 -9.32 4.00 18.02
C PRO A 61 -9.56 2.96 19.13
N SER A 62 -10.44 1.98 18.91
CA SER A 62 -10.65 0.89 19.90
C SER A 62 -9.44 -0.05 20.04
N GLY A 63 -8.51 0.01 19.10
CA GLY A 63 -7.33 -0.85 19.04
C GLY A 63 -7.61 -2.30 18.64
N LYS A 64 -8.83 -2.62 18.22
CA LYS A 64 -9.26 -3.98 17.87
C LYS A 64 -9.10 -4.32 16.41
N VAL A 65 -8.92 -3.34 15.53
CA VAL A 65 -8.65 -3.52 14.11
C VAL A 65 -7.44 -2.67 13.73
N TRP A 66 -6.45 -3.26 13.06
CA TRP A 66 -5.26 -2.55 12.61
C TRP A 66 -4.58 -3.22 11.43
N LEU A 67 -3.81 -2.44 10.67
CA LEU A 67 -2.93 -2.91 9.61
C LEU A 67 -1.61 -3.40 10.21
N LEU A 68 -1.16 -4.56 9.75
CA LEU A 68 0.23 -5.01 9.91
C LEU A 68 1.12 -4.55 8.75
N GLY A 69 0.51 -4.05 7.69
CA GLY A 69 1.17 -3.48 6.52
C GLY A 69 1.70 -4.53 5.54
N LYS A 70 2.35 -4.00 4.49
CA LYS A 70 2.80 -4.77 3.35
C LYS A 70 4.03 -5.61 3.65
N LYS A 71 4.05 -6.84 3.14
CA LYS A 71 5.22 -7.74 3.18
C LYS A 71 5.40 -8.44 1.84
N ARG A 72 6.62 -8.90 1.56
CA ARG A 72 6.89 -9.80 0.43
C ARG A 72 7.19 -11.20 0.97
N VAL A 73 6.40 -12.17 0.54
CA VAL A 73 6.61 -13.59 0.81
C VAL A 73 6.94 -14.32 -0.50
N ALA A 74 7.25 -15.62 -0.42
CA ALA A 74 7.64 -16.40 -1.60
C ALA A 74 6.54 -16.45 -2.67
N GLU A 75 5.28 -16.46 -2.23
CA GLU A 75 4.09 -16.55 -3.07
C GLU A 75 3.69 -15.21 -3.69
N GLY A 76 4.26 -14.10 -3.22
CA GLY A 76 3.96 -12.77 -3.72
C GLY A 76 3.96 -11.67 -2.66
N PRO A 77 3.71 -10.41 -3.08
CA PRO A 77 3.39 -9.33 -2.16
C PRO A 77 2.08 -9.59 -1.41
N THR A 78 2.02 -9.05 -0.19
CA THR A 78 0.89 -9.16 0.72
C THR A 78 0.64 -7.84 1.43
N ASP A 79 -0.59 -7.61 1.86
CA ASP A 79 -0.97 -6.58 2.83
C ASP A 79 -1.96 -7.18 3.83
N THR A 80 -1.87 -6.79 5.09
CA THR A 80 -2.47 -7.58 6.18
C THR A 80 -3.22 -6.72 7.18
N ILE A 81 -4.45 -7.15 7.49
CA ILE A 81 -5.31 -6.60 8.53
C ILE A 81 -5.41 -7.62 9.67
N GLN A 82 -5.22 -7.18 10.90
CA GLN A 82 -5.48 -7.98 12.10
C GLN A 82 -6.70 -7.44 12.85
N THR A 83 -7.51 -8.35 13.36
CA THR A 83 -8.76 -8.03 14.06
C THR A 83 -8.93 -8.90 15.30
N GLU A 84 -9.01 -8.29 16.47
CA GLU A 84 -9.34 -8.92 17.75
C GLU A 84 -10.87 -8.97 17.93
N LEU A 85 -11.51 -9.96 17.28
CA LEU A 85 -12.97 -10.15 17.21
C LEU A 85 -13.67 -10.17 18.58
N ALA A 86 -13.03 -10.75 19.60
CA ALA A 86 -13.58 -10.85 20.94
C ALA A 86 -13.71 -9.49 21.64
N GLY A 87 -12.88 -8.51 21.25
CA GLY A 87 -12.87 -7.18 21.86
C GLY A 87 -13.59 -6.10 21.04
N VAL A 88 -14.04 -6.41 19.83
CA VAL A 88 -14.77 -5.45 18.97
C VAL A 88 -16.08 -5.03 19.66
N GLU A 89 -16.38 -3.74 19.65
CA GLU A 89 -17.53 -3.16 20.33
C GLU A 89 -18.87 -3.75 19.88
N PRO A 90 -19.89 -3.84 20.77
CA PRO A 90 -21.21 -4.41 20.44
C PRO A 90 -21.91 -3.71 19.27
N ASP A 91 -21.65 -2.41 19.08
CA ASP A 91 -22.28 -1.62 18.02
C ASP A 91 -21.70 -1.91 16.64
N VAL A 92 -20.52 -2.50 16.52
CA VAL A 92 -19.95 -2.91 15.22
C VAL A 92 -20.53 -4.27 14.84
N SER A 93 -21.34 -4.30 13.79
CA SER A 93 -22.01 -5.50 13.30
C SER A 93 -21.21 -6.22 12.20
N ARG A 94 -20.42 -5.46 11.43
CA ARG A 94 -19.66 -5.91 10.27
C ARG A 94 -18.33 -5.18 10.17
N ILE A 95 -17.33 -5.85 9.62
CA ILE A 95 -16.02 -5.28 9.27
C ILE A 95 -15.75 -5.70 7.82
N LEU A 96 -15.76 -4.74 6.91
CA LEU A 96 -15.40 -4.98 5.51
C LEU A 96 -13.89 -5.03 5.39
N LEU A 97 -13.39 -5.96 4.56
CA LEU A 97 -11.99 -6.10 4.22
C LEU A 97 -11.83 -5.72 2.76
N VAL A 98 -11.14 -4.61 2.50
CA VAL A 98 -11.11 -3.93 1.21
C VAL A 98 -9.69 -3.98 0.64
N ALA A 99 -9.60 -4.23 -0.66
CA ALA A 99 -8.42 -4.04 -1.47
C ALA A 99 -8.61 -2.82 -2.37
N SER A 100 -7.61 -1.96 -2.48
CA SER A 100 -7.59 -0.86 -3.45
C SER A 100 -6.25 -0.81 -4.18
N ALA A 101 -6.25 -0.26 -5.40
CA ALA A 101 -5.03 0.03 -6.13
C ALA A 101 -5.10 1.45 -6.67
N ASP A 102 -4.07 2.25 -6.40
CA ASP A 102 -4.00 3.63 -6.87
C ASP A 102 -3.74 3.68 -8.38
N ASP A 103 -4.58 4.44 -9.09
CA ASP A 103 -4.50 4.69 -10.54
C ASP A 103 -4.40 3.44 -11.43
N VAL A 104 -4.78 2.27 -10.90
CA VAL A 104 -4.71 1.00 -11.62
C VAL A 104 -5.95 0.15 -11.37
N THR A 105 -6.49 -0.40 -12.44
CA THR A 105 -7.61 -1.33 -12.44
C THR A 105 -7.19 -2.74 -12.03
N PHE A 106 -8.10 -3.47 -11.38
CA PHE A 106 -7.86 -4.80 -10.83
C PHE A 106 -7.70 -5.90 -11.92
N ASP A 107 -8.01 -5.63 -13.19
CA ASP A 107 -7.65 -6.53 -14.30
C ASP A 107 -6.12 -6.71 -14.44
N ARG A 108 -5.34 -5.72 -14.01
CA ARG A 108 -3.86 -5.75 -13.99
C ARG A 108 -3.30 -6.44 -12.73
N VAL A 109 -4.13 -6.68 -11.73
CA VAL A 109 -3.74 -7.38 -10.48
C VAL A 109 -4.01 -8.87 -10.64
N GLN A 110 -2.94 -9.64 -10.90
CA GLN A 110 -3.07 -11.07 -11.12
C GLN A 110 -3.10 -11.85 -9.81
N GLY A 111 -3.93 -12.89 -9.73
CA GLY A 111 -3.95 -13.83 -8.61
C GLY A 111 -4.29 -13.22 -7.25
N LEU A 112 -5.17 -12.21 -7.22
CA LEU A 112 -5.65 -11.62 -5.97
C LEU A 112 -6.41 -12.65 -5.15
N SER A 113 -6.04 -12.81 -3.89
CA SER A 113 -6.69 -13.71 -2.94
C SER A 113 -6.69 -13.11 -1.54
N ILE A 114 -7.69 -13.47 -0.75
CA ILE A 114 -7.73 -13.20 0.70
C ILE A 114 -7.60 -14.53 1.45
N LEU A 115 -6.64 -14.57 2.39
CA LEU A 115 -6.40 -15.69 3.28
C LEU A 115 -6.70 -15.24 4.70
N LEU A 116 -7.58 -15.98 5.39
CA LEU A 116 -7.96 -15.68 6.76
C LEU A 116 -7.31 -16.70 7.69
N TYR A 117 -6.51 -16.23 8.64
CA TYR A 117 -5.83 -17.05 9.64
C TYR A 117 -6.39 -16.79 11.05
N ASP A 118 -6.30 -17.80 11.92
CA ASP A 118 -6.34 -17.56 13.35
C ASP A 118 -5.00 -16.92 13.76
N ALA A 119 -5.05 -15.70 14.31
CA ALA A 119 -3.84 -14.97 14.69
C ALA A 119 -3.21 -15.50 15.98
N THR A 120 -3.92 -16.32 16.76
CA THR A 120 -3.44 -16.92 18.01
C THR A 120 -2.58 -18.17 17.78
N ILE A 121 -2.65 -18.75 16.58
CA ILE A 121 -1.89 -19.94 16.19
C ILE A 121 -0.73 -19.50 15.30
N ALA A 122 0.50 -19.68 15.81
CA ALA A 122 1.71 -19.48 15.00
C ALA A 122 1.78 -20.53 13.90
N ASP A 123 2.12 -20.10 12.68
CA ASP A 123 2.31 -20.96 11.50
C ASP A 123 1.12 -21.90 11.18
N GLY A 124 -0.09 -21.50 11.60
CA GLY A 124 -1.31 -22.24 11.30
C GLY A 124 -1.72 -22.15 9.83
N GLU A 125 -2.41 -23.18 9.36
CA GLU A 125 -3.11 -23.15 8.07
C GLU A 125 -4.22 -22.08 8.08
N PRO A 126 -4.56 -21.49 6.91
CA PRO A 126 -5.68 -20.57 6.83
C PRO A 126 -6.99 -21.25 7.27
N LEU A 127 -7.82 -20.52 8.01
CA LEU A 127 -9.21 -20.91 8.27
C LEU A 127 -10.02 -20.93 6.98
N ALA A 128 -9.75 -19.97 6.10
CA ALA A 128 -10.41 -19.81 4.82
C ALA A 128 -9.50 -19.15 3.78
N THR A 129 -9.72 -19.48 2.51
CA THR A 129 -9.10 -18.85 1.36
C THR A 129 -10.17 -18.50 0.33
N PHE A 130 -10.05 -17.33 -0.29
CA PHE A 130 -10.94 -16.91 -1.37
C PHE A 130 -10.13 -16.23 -2.47
N ASP A 131 -10.20 -16.80 -3.67
CA ASP A 131 -9.64 -16.19 -4.88
C ASP A 131 -10.62 -15.15 -5.43
N ILE A 132 -10.15 -13.92 -5.59
CA ILE A 132 -10.97 -12.78 -5.96
C ILE A 132 -10.73 -12.48 -7.43
N LYS A 133 -11.81 -12.25 -8.18
CA LYS A 133 -11.76 -11.85 -9.58
C LYS A 133 -12.57 -10.56 -9.75
N PRO A 134 -12.03 -9.53 -10.43
CA PRO A 134 -12.81 -8.37 -10.84
C PRO A 134 -13.95 -8.82 -11.76
N GLU A 135 -15.11 -8.15 -11.67
CA GLU A 135 -16.30 -8.54 -12.43
C GLU A 135 -16.29 -7.92 -13.82
N THR A 136 -15.88 -6.66 -13.90
CA THR A 136 -15.83 -5.83 -15.11
C THR A 136 -14.39 -5.60 -15.58
N GLY A 137 -13.43 -5.63 -14.65
CA GLY A 137 -12.04 -5.29 -14.91
C GLY A 137 -11.75 -3.79 -14.82
N GLU A 138 -12.77 -2.95 -14.63
CA GLU A 138 -12.62 -1.50 -14.47
C GLU A 138 -12.54 -1.07 -13.00
N GLU A 139 -12.61 -2.03 -12.08
CA GLU A 139 -12.65 -1.73 -10.65
C GLU A 139 -11.27 -1.33 -10.13
N THR A 140 -11.22 -0.31 -9.29
CA THR A 140 -10.00 0.18 -8.61
C THR A 140 -10.08 -0.03 -7.09
N ALA A 141 -11.24 -0.48 -6.58
CA ALA A 141 -11.42 -1.03 -5.24
C ALA A 141 -12.31 -2.29 -5.26
N LEU A 142 -12.06 -3.21 -4.32
CA LEU A 142 -12.81 -4.46 -4.15
C LEU A 142 -13.06 -4.73 -2.67
N ILE A 143 -14.30 -5.06 -2.31
CA ILE A 143 -14.61 -5.68 -1.02
C ILE A 143 -14.29 -7.17 -1.14
N CYS A 144 -13.14 -7.57 -0.61
CA CYS A 144 -12.67 -8.96 -0.66
C CYS A 144 -13.54 -9.90 0.17
N GLY A 145 -14.02 -9.41 1.30
CA GLY A 145 -14.92 -10.14 2.19
C GLY A 145 -15.32 -9.31 3.40
N GLU A 146 -16.15 -9.91 4.24
CA GLU A 146 -16.62 -9.28 5.47
C GLU A 146 -16.51 -10.25 6.66
N LEU A 147 -16.14 -9.70 7.81
CA LEU A 147 -16.33 -10.32 9.12
C LEU A 147 -17.66 -9.79 9.65
N TYR A 148 -18.60 -10.65 10.00
CA TYR A 148 -19.93 -10.22 10.46
C TYR A 148 -20.43 -11.03 11.65
N ARG A 149 -21.21 -10.40 12.51
CA ARG A 149 -21.85 -11.07 13.64
C ARG A 149 -23.07 -11.84 13.20
N ARG A 150 -23.21 -13.06 13.73
CA ARG A 150 -24.41 -13.88 13.56
C ARG A 150 -24.62 -14.75 14.80
N GLY A 151 -25.71 -14.47 15.53
CA GLY A 151 -25.93 -15.08 16.84
C GLY A 151 -24.86 -14.60 17.82
N GLU A 152 -24.29 -15.52 18.58
CA GLU A 152 -23.25 -15.24 19.59
C GLU A 152 -21.83 -15.15 19.01
N GLY A 153 -21.65 -15.40 17.71
CA GLY A 153 -20.33 -15.56 17.09
C GLY A 153 -20.09 -14.67 15.87
N TRP A 154 -18.84 -14.70 15.42
CA TRP A 154 -18.41 -14.07 14.18
C TRP A 154 -18.35 -15.08 13.04
N LYS A 155 -18.56 -14.59 11.82
CA LYS A 155 -18.45 -15.36 10.59
C LYS A 155 -17.67 -14.56 9.57
N PHE A 156 -16.95 -15.25 8.69
CA PHE A 156 -16.37 -14.64 7.49
C PHE A 156 -17.25 -14.96 6.28
N ARG A 157 -17.46 -13.98 5.40
CA ARG A 157 -18.13 -14.16 4.10
C ARG A 157 -17.22 -13.64 2.98
N ALA A 158 -17.08 -14.45 1.94
CA ALA A 158 -16.42 -14.04 0.70
C ALA A 158 -17.37 -13.18 -0.14
N LEU A 159 -16.95 -11.97 -0.52
CA LEU A 159 -17.80 -11.03 -1.27
C LEU A 159 -17.29 -10.84 -2.70
N GLY A 160 -16.10 -10.26 -2.88
CA GLY A 160 -15.57 -9.96 -4.21
C GLY A 160 -16.47 -8.98 -4.97
N GLU A 161 -16.97 -7.95 -4.29
CA GLU A 161 -17.76 -6.87 -4.87
C GLU A 161 -16.83 -5.73 -5.29
N GLY A 162 -16.97 -5.24 -6.51
CA GLY A 162 -16.05 -4.27 -7.08
C GLY A 162 -16.62 -2.87 -7.26
N TYR A 163 -15.72 -1.88 -7.21
CA TYR A 163 -16.02 -0.45 -7.29
C TYR A 163 -15.12 0.23 -8.33
N SER A 164 -15.73 0.75 -9.40
CA SER A 164 -15.02 1.47 -10.47
C SER A 164 -14.67 2.92 -10.10
N ASN A 165 -15.38 3.52 -9.14
CA ASN A 165 -15.07 4.82 -8.55
C ASN A 165 -14.08 4.73 -7.37
N GLY A 166 -13.40 3.60 -7.23
CA GLY A 166 -12.30 3.39 -6.31
C GLY A 166 -12.66 3.40 -4.83
N LEU A 167 -11.63 3.51 -4.01
CA LEU A 167 -11.75 3.47 -2.55
C LEU A 167 -12.58 4.64 -2.02
N GLN A 168 -12.47 5.81 -2.66
CA GLN A 168 -13.26 7.00 -2.33
C GLN A 168 -14.75 6.71 -2.45
N GLY A 169 -15.19 6.22 -3.62
CA GLY A 169 -16.59 5.90 -3.86
C GLY A 169 -17.13 4.82 -2.92
N LEU A 170 -16.33 3.78 -2.68
CA LEU A 170 -16.66 2.75 -1.68
C LEU A 170 -16.85 3.38 -0.29
N ALA A 171 -15.90 4.21 0.16
CA ALA A 171 -15.96 4.82 1.48
C ALA A 171 -17.20 5.74 1.64
N THR A 172 -17.50 6.55 0.63
CA THR A 172 -18.68 7.42 0.60
C THR A 172 -19.98 6.62 0.66
N ASP A 173 -20.09 5.49 -0.05
CA ASP A 173 -21.28 4.63 0.00
C ASP A 173 -21.55 4.12 1.42
N PHE A 174 -20.49 3.86 2.20
CA PHE A 174 -20.59 3.44 3.61
C PHE A 174 -20.68 4.60 4.61
N GLY A 175 -20.65 5.85 4.15
CA GLY A 175 -20.91 7.04 4.96
C GLY A 175 -19.67 7.79 5.46
N ILE A 176 -18.48 7.51 4.90
CA ILE A 176 -17.28 8.32 5.15
C ILE A 176 -17.39 9.63 4.39
N ALA A 177 -17.17 10.75 5.09
CA ALA A 177 -17.05 12.04 4.46
C ALA A 177 -15.64 12.17 3.86
N VAL A 178 -15.55 12.35 2.54
CA VAL A 178 -14.28 12.65 1.88
C VAL A 178 -14.28 14.14 1.57
N ASP A 179 -13.42 14.89 2.26
CA ASP A 179 -13.24 16.32 2.01
C ASP A 179 -12.39 16.47 0.74
N ASP A 180 -13.01 16.93 -0.36
CA ASP A 180 -12.38 17.05 -1.68
C ASP A 180 -11.50 18.32 -1.81
N SER A 181 -11.14 18.96 -0.69
CA SER A 181 -10.54 20.29 -0.67
C SER A 181 -9.06 20.34 -1.09
N GLU A 182 -8.32 19.23 -1.08
CA GLU A 182 -6.88 19.23 -1.40
C GLU A 182 -6.55 19.08 -2.91
N GLN A 183 -7.54 18.82 -3.78
CA GLN A 183 -7.30 18.66 -5.23
C GLN A 183 -7.62 19.90 -6.08
N SER A 184 -8.13 20.98 -5.46
CA SER A 184 -8.54 22.22 -6.14
C SER A 184 -7.62 23.43 -5.92
N GLU A 185 -6.45 23.27 -5.29
CA GLU A 185 -5.55 24.41 -5.01
C GLU A 185 -4.47 24.68 -6.09
N ALA A 186 -4.52 23.99 -7.24
CA ALA A 186 -3.56 24.19 -8.34
C ALA A 186 -4.14 24.89 -9.60
N ALA A 187 -5.39 25.37 -9.59
CA ALA A 187 -6.03 25.93 -10.78
C ALA A 187 -6.74 27.28 -10.62
N GLN A 188 -6.59 28.00 -9.51
CA GLN A 188 -7.06 29.39 -9.42
C GLN A 188 -5.92 30.39 -9.68
N GLU A 189 -5.64 30.61 -10.96
CA GLU A 189 -5.23 31.94 -11.41
C GLU A 189 -6.27 32.97 -10.93
N PRO A 190 -5.87 34.08 -10.30
CA PRO A 190 -6.81 35.15 -9.98
C PRO A 190 -7.26 35.81 -11.29
N SER A 191 -8.40 35.38 -11.81
CA SER A 191 -9.13 36.10 -12.86
C SER A 191 -9.51 37.48 -12.34
N ALA A 192 -8.92 38.49 -12.97
CA ALA A 192 -9.20 39.90 -12.74
C ALA A 192 -10.70 40.18 -12.89
N THR A 193 -11.32 40.68 -11.83
CA THR A 193 -12.66 41.25 -11.86
C THR A 193 -12.65 42.51 -12.72
N SER A 194 -13.39 42.47 -13.82
CA SER A 194 -13.72 43.62 -14.68
C SER A 194 -14.55 44.66 -13.93
N VAL A 195 -14.06 45.90 -13.86
CA VAL A 195 -14.88 47.09 -13.58
C VAL A 195 -15.04 47.90 -14.88
N PRO A 196 -16.26 48.31 -15.28
CA PRO A 196 -16.44 49.23 -16.39
C PRO A 196 -16.33 50.66 -15.87
N GLU A 197 -15.22 51.35 -16.12
CA GLU A 197 -15.08 52.77 -15.79
C GLU A 197 -15.35 53.63 -17.02
N VAL A 198 -16.47 54.36 -16.96
CA VAL A 198 -16.93 55.33 -17.96
C VAL A 198 -16.08 56.60 -17.89
N SER A 199 -15.69 57.07 -19.06
CA SER A 199 -14.79 58.18 -19.36
C SER A 199 -15.10 59.51 -18.67
N GLN A 200 -14.06 60.18 -18.15
CA GLN A 200 -14.04 61.64 -17.97
C GLN A 200 -12.70 62.23 -18.48
N PRO A 201 -12.70 63.41 -19.13
CA PRO A 201 -11.50 63.99 -19.76
C PRO A 201 -10.66 64.85 -18.80
N LEU A 202 -9.34 64.78 -19.00
CA LEU A 202 -8.26 65.46 -18.25
C LEU A 202 -8.24 67.00 -18.43
N PRO A 203 -7.96 67.77 -17.36
CA PRO A 203 -7.37 69.12 -17.45
C PRO A 203 -5.83 69.10 -17.38
N PRO A 204 -5.14 70.15 -17.89
CA PRO A 204 -3.71 70.11 -18.19
C PRO A 204 -2.77 70.29 -16.99
N GLU A 205 -1.56 69.74 -17.15
CA GLU A 205 -0.41 69.77 -16.23
C GLU A 205 0.02 71.18 -15.80
N GLN A 206 0.34 71.34 -14.50
CA GLN A 206 1.29 72.34 -14.00
C GLN A 206 2.34 71.68 -13.09
N PRO A 207 3.62 72.05 -13.20
CA PRO A 207 4.73 71.34 -12.58
C PRO A 207 4.84 71.71 -11.09
N THR A 208 4.77 70.71 -10.20
CA THR A 208 5.13 70.91 -8.79
C THR A 208 6.43 70.19 -8.49
N VAL A 209 7.38 70.98 -8.00
CA VAL A 209 8.75 70.67 -7.61
C VAL A 209 8.79 69.45 -6.67
N VAL A 210 9.63 68.47 -7.01
CA VAL A 210 9.93 67.31 -6.17
C VAL A 210 10.96 67.72 -5.09
N PRO A 211 10.68 67.61 -3.79
CA PRO A 211 11.73 67.63 -2.79
C PRO A 211 12.47 66.29 -2.79
N ALA A 212 13.81 66.35 -2.88
CA ALA A 212 14.69 65.19 -2.84
C ALA A 212 14.57 64.43 -1.50
N GLN A 213 14.33 63.13 -1.56
CA GLN A 213 14.50 62.23 -0.43
C GLN A 213 15.93 61.65 -0.40
N PRO A 214 16.51 61.42 0.80
CA PRO A 214 17.85 60.88 0.92
C PRO A 214 17.91 59.41 0.52
N ALA A 215 18.95 59.05 -0.24
CA ALA A 215 19.23 57.69 -0.67
C ALA A 215 19.61 56.81 0.53
N TYR A 216 18.74 55.87 0.90
CA TYR A 216 19.12 54.73 1.72
C TYR A 216 19.77 53.69 0.82
N GLY A 217 21.07 53.47 1.04
CA GLY A 217 21.89 52.54 0.29
C GLY A 217 21.57 51.09 0.62
N TYR A 218 21.31 50.30 -0.42
CA TYR A 218 21.49 48.85 -0.37
C TYR A 218 22.97 48.54 -0.66
N PRO A 219 23.62 47.64 0.10
CA PRO A 219 24.91 47.11 -0.32
C PRO A 219 24.74 46.22 -1.56
N GLN A 220 25.57 46.45 -2.59
CA GLN A 220 25.65 45.58 -3.75
C GLN A 220 26.15 44.19 -3.36
N GLN A 221 25.48 43.17 -3.88
CA GLN A 221 25.91 41.78 -3.82
C GLN A 221 27.00 41.54 -4.90
N PRO A 222 28.19 41.02 -4.57
CA PRO A 222 29.21 40.77 -5.57
C PRO A 222 28.86 39.57 -6.47
N ALA A 223 29.24 39.67 -7.74
CA ALA A 223 29.08 38.63 -8.75
C ALA A 223 29.87 37.34 -8.40
N PRO A 224 29.41 36.15 -8.83
CA PRO A 224 30.13 34.91 -8.59
C PRO A 224 31.41 34.84 -9.42
N THR A 225 32.53 34.56 -8.74
CA THR A 225 33.83 34.29 -9.35
C THR A 225 33.87 32.87 -9.93
N VAL A 226 34.40 32.76 -11.15
CA VAL A 226 34.74 31.49 -11.81
C VAL A 226 35.89 30.83 -11.04
N GLN A 227 35.69 29.60 -10.55
CA GLN A 227 36.74 28.81 -9.91
C GLN A 227 37.63 28.14 -10.97
N PRO A 228 38.96 28.09 -10.80
CA PRO A 228 39.82 27.22 -11.58
C PRO A 228 39.73 25.77 -11.06
N ALA A 229 39.63 24.84 -12.01
CA ALA A 229 39.62 23.40 -11.78
C ALA A 229 40.96 22.94 -11.18
N TYR A 230 40.91 22.40 -9.96
CA TYR A 230 42.01 21.62 -9.39
C TYR A 230 41.78 20.14 -9.66
N GLY A 231 42.78 19.53 -10.30
CA GLY A 231 42.72 18.20 -10.87
C GLY A 231 42.69 17.06 -9.86
N TYR A 232 42.04 15.98 -10.27
CA TYR A 232 42.35 14.62 -9.87
C TYR A 232 43.01 13.89 -11.06
N PRO A 233 44.03 13.05 -10.83
CA PRO A 233 44.68 12.32 -11.91
C PRO A 233 43.80 11.17 -12.44
N GLU A 234 43.77 11.04 -13.78
CA GLU A 234 43.18 9.91 -14.50
C GLU A 234 43.90 8.58 -14.20
N PRO A 235 43.18 7.44 -14.11
CA PRO A 235 43.78 6.14 -14.34
C PRO A 235 44.00 5.94 -15.84
N ARG A 236 45.28 5.85 -16.24
CA ARG A 236 45.67 5.52 -17.61
C ARG A 236 45.15 4.14 -18.02
N THR A 237 44.39 4.13 -19.10
CA THR A 237 44.19 2.97 -19.98
C THR A 237 45.53 2.48 -20.51
N GLN A 238 45.87 1.22 -20.23
CA GLN A 238 46.99 0.53 -20.86
C GLN A 238 46.46 -0.19 -22.10
N VAL A 239 46.81 0.34 -23.28
CA VAL A 239 46.60 -0.31 -24.57
C VAL A 239 47.86 -1.12 -24.88
N ALA A 240 47.73 -2.44 -25.01
CA ALA A 240 48.70 -3.30 -25.66
C ALA A 240 48.02 -3.99 -26.84
N ALA A 241 48.57 -3.80 -28.03
CA ALA A 241 48.16 -4.42 -29.29
C ALA A 241 49.06 -5.65 -29.60
N PRO A 242 48.91 -6.34 -30.74
CA PRO A 242 48.34 -7.69 -30.81
C PRO A 242 49.37 -8.77 -31.19
N ALA A 243 49.05 -10.04 -30.96
CA ALA A 243 49.73 -11.16 -31.62
C ALA A 243 48.75 -12.32 -31.92
N THR A 244 48.80 -12.72 -33.17
CA THR A 244 48.05 -13.79 -33.87
C THR A 244 48.40 -15.20 -33.39
N ALA A 245 47.43 -16.14 -33.39
CA ALA A 245 47.43 -17.36 -34.24
C ALA A 245 46.52 -18.51 -33.72
N ASN A 246 45.74 -19.06 -34.67
CA ASN A 246 45.35 -20.47 -34.89
C ASN A 246 44.59 -21.33 -33.85
N ALA A 247 43.27 -21.45 -34.10
CA ALA A 247 42.50 -22.68 -34.45
C ALA A 247 42.54 -23.96 -33.53
N PRO A 248 41.71 -25.00 -33.79
CA PRO A 248 40.47 -25.28 -33.05
C PRO A 248 40.47 -26.66 -32.36
N SER A 249 39.43 -26.99 -31.57
CA SER A 249 38.80 -28.33 -31.41
C SER A 249 38.20 -28.52 -30.01
N GLY A 250 37.08 -29.25 -29.91
CA GLY A 250 36.79 -30.06 -28.72
C GLY A 250 35.34 -30.10 -28.25
N TYR A 251 34.57 -31.04 -28.79
CA TYR A 251 33.32 -31.55 -28.22
C TYR A 251 33.51 -32.05 -26.77
N GLY A 252 32.49 -31.89 -25.91
CA GLY A 252 32.47 -32.57 -24.61
C GLY A 252 31.16 -32.39 -23.83
N TYR A 253 30.36 -33.46 -23.77
CA TYR A 253 29.16 -33.63 -22.94
C TYR A 253 29.44 -33.47 -21.42
N PRO A 254 28.42 -33.18 -20.59
CA PRO A 254 28.54 -33.17 -19.14
C PRO A 254 28.65 -34.58 -18.53
N GLN A 255 29.50 -34.72 -17.51
CA GLN A 255 29.70 -35.93 -16.70
C GLN A 255 28.61 -36.07 -15.62
N PRO A 256 28.16 -37.30 -15.28
CA PRO A 256 27.28 -37.57 -14.16
C PRO A 256 28.05 -37.58 -12.83
N VAL A 257 27.51 -36.94 -11.79
CA VAL A 257 28.03 -37.04 -10.43
C VAL A 257 27.50 -38.30 -9.75
N THR A 258 28.43 -39.13 -9.29
CA THR A 258 28.24 -40.37 -8.54
C THR A 258 27.90 -40.08 -7.07
N ALA A 259 27.03 -40.91 -6.51
CA ALA A 259 26.66 -40.93 -5.10
C ALA A 259 27.86 -41.28 -4.19
N GLY A 260 28.02 -40.50 -3.11
CA GLY A 260 28.93 -40.78 -2.00
C GLY A 260 28.16 -41.13 -0.71
N PRO A 261 28.76 -41.88 0.23
CA PRO A 261 28.05 -42.63 1.27
C PRO A 261 27.63 -41.82 2.50
N THR A 262 26.56 -42.31 3.12
CA THR A 262 25.98 -42.04 4.46
C THR A 262 26.93 -41.42 5.49
N GLN A 263 26.59 -40.21 5.95
CA GLN A 263 27.08 -39.67 7.22
C GLN A 263 26.07 -40.00 8.33
N GLU A 264 26.53 -40.79 9.30
CA GLU A 264 25.88 -41.06 10.58
C GLU A 264 25.75 -39.78 11.39
N PHE A 265 24.57 -39.17 11.42
CA PHE A 265 24.27 -38.07 12.32
C PHE A 265 23.78 -38.62 13.66
N ARG A 266 24.62 -38.50 14.69
CA ARG A 266 24.37 -38.96 16.07
C ARG A 266 23.79 -37.80 16.88
N LEU A 267 22.64 -38.02 17.52
CA LEU A 267 22.01 -37.05 18.44
C LEU A 267 22.91 -36.76 19.66
N PRO A 268 22.95 -35.50 20.17
CA PRO A 268 23.64 -35.17 21.41
C PRO A 268 22.85 -35.65 22.66
N PRO A 269 23.53 -35.96 23.78
CA PRO A 269 22.90 -36.46 25.00
C PRO A 269 22.06 -35.39 25.72
N GLN A 270 20.88 -35.80 26.19
CA GLN A 270 19.96 -34.97 26.98
C GLN A 270 20.52 -34.72 28.39
N GLY A 271 20.47 -33.46 28.83
CA GLY A 271 20.84 -33.02 30.19
C GLY A 271 19.78 -33.38 31.25
N PRO A 272 20.13 -33.27 32.55
CA PRO A 272 19.36 -33.89 33.62
C PRO A 272 18.03 -33.16 33.94
N GLN A 273 17.03 -34.00 34.23
CA GLN A 273 15.70 -33.65 34.73
C GLN A 273 15.79 -33.13 36.17
N PHE A 274 15.32 -31.91 36.44
CA PHE A 274 15.07 -31.45 37.81
C PHE A 274 13.66 -31.92 38.24
N ILE A 275 13.63 -32.84 39.21
CA ILE A 275 12.43 -33.22 39.96
C ILE A 275 12.32 -32.29 41.17
N GLY A 276 11.12 -31.74 41.38
CA GLY A 276 10.82 -30.83 42.48
C GLY A 276 10.67 -31.51 43.85
N ARG A 277 10.83 -30.69 44.88
CA ARG A 277 10.08 -30.72 46.14
C ARG A 277 9.93 -29.30 46.67
#